data_AF-A0A2R6EGL4-F1
#
_entry.id   AF-A0A2R6EGL4-F1
#
_cell.length_a   1.000
_cell.length_b   1.000
_cell.length_c   1.000
_cell.angle_alpha   90.00
_cell.angle_beta   90.00
_cell.angle_gamma   90.00
#
_symmetry.space_group_name_H-M   'P 1'
#
loop_
_entity.id
_entity.type
_entity.pdbx_description
1 polymer ?
#
loop_
_entity_poly.entity_id
_entity_poly.type
_entity_poly.pdbx_seq_one_letter_code
_entity_poly.pdbx_strand_id
1 'polypeptide(L)' 'MTTTRVSVPVETRAPTGETAAYLLGSDPALLVDPAAASDALDTAADEHAVGHVAVTHHHPDH' A
#
# COMPACT_ATOMS: atom_id res chain seq x y z
N MET A 1 -10.89 9.28 -10.48
CA MET A 1 -10.29 8.07 -9.89
C MET A 1 -9.83 8.46 -8.50
N THR A 2 -10.42 7.89 -7.47
CA THR A 2 -10.08 8.19 -6.07
C THR A 2 -8.76 7.49 -5.74
N THR A 3 -7.89 8.18 -5.02
CA THR A 3 -6.60 7.66 -4.55
C THR A 3 -6.50 7.87 -3.05
N THR A 4 -6.24 6.80 -2.32
CA THR A 4 -5.93 6.83 -0.88
C THR A 4 -4.45 6.48 -0.71
N ARG A 5 -3.72 7.25 0.10
CA ARG A 5 -2.33 6.95 0.47
C ARG A 5 -2.30 6.44 1.90
N VAL A 6 -1.58 5.36 2.14
CA VAL A 6 -1.32 4.80 3.45
C VAL A 6 0.19 4.84 3.70
N SER A 7 0.61 5.45 4.81
CA SER A 7 2.00 5.34 5.29
C SER A 7 2.19 3.97 5.92
N VAL A 8 3.21 3.24 5.47
CA VAL A 8 3.55 1.90 5.97
C VAL A 8 4.94 1.96 6.59
N PRO A 9 5.10 1.68 7.90
CA PRO A 9 6.40 1.59 8.52
C PRO A 9 7.25 0.48 7.89
N VAL A 10 8.53 0.75 7.64
CA VAL A 10 9.47 -0.20 7.03
C VAL A 10 10.80 -0.23 7.76
N GLU A 11 11.44 -1.39 7.79
CA GLU A 11 12.80 -1.54 8.35
C GLU A 11 13.91 -1.12 7.37
N THR A 12 13.54 -0.77 6.13
CA THR A 12 14.50 -0.31 5.11
C THR A 12 15.03 1.09 5.44
N ARG A 13 15.99 1.55 4.64
CA ARG A 13 16.58 2.89 4.79
C ARG A 13 15.70 4.00 4.19
N ALA A 14 14.38 3.82 4.16
CA ALA A 14 13.47 4.88 3.77
C ALA A 14 13.77 6.13 4.64
N PRO A 15 13.90 7.33 4.06
CA PRO A 15 14.35 8.53 4.80
C PRO A 15 13.51 8.87 6.05
N THR A 16 12.24 8.47 6.05
CA THR A 16 11.30 8.68 7.16
C THR A 16 11.02 7.40 7.96
N GLY A 17 11.61 6.26 7.59
CA GLY A 17 11.24 4.94 8.13
C GLY A 17 9.85 4.45 7.66
N GLU A 18 9.28 5.09 6.65
CA GLU A 18 7.96 4.74 6.09
C GLU A 18 8.01 4.76 4.56
N THR A 19 7.27 3.85 3.94
CA THR A 19 6.99 3.82 2.50
C THR A 19 5.50 4.01 2.26
N ALA A 20 5.14 4.58 1.11
CA ALA A 20 3.76 4.83 0.75
C ALA A 20 3.16 3.66 -0.03
N ALA A 21 2.08 3.09 0.50
CA ALA A 21 1.16 2.27 -0.28
C ALA A 21 0.02 3.12 -0.81
N TYR A 22 -0.55 2.75 -1.95
CA TYR A 22 -1.67 3.46 -2.56
C TYR A 22 -2.83 2.52 -2.90
N LEU A 23 -4.04 2.97 -2.63
CA LEU A 23 -5.27 2.33 -3.09
C LEU A 23 -5.88 3.17 -4.20
N LEU A 24 -6.22 2.50 -5.29
CA LEU A 24 -6.68 3.12 -6.53
C LEU A 24 -8.02 2.53 -6.97
N GLY A 25 -9.03 3.39 -7.08
CA GLY A 25 -10.37 2.98 -7.50
C GLY A 25 -11.19 2.30 -6.39
N SER A 26 -12.18 1.51 -6.79
CA SER A 26 -13.12 0.79 -5.93
C SER A 26 -13.70 -0.42 -6.68
N ASP A 27 -13.90 -1.54 -5.98
CA ASP A 27 -14.63 -2.75 -6.44
C ASP A 27 -14.21 -3.37 -7.80
N PRO A 28 -13.09 -4.13 -7.86
CA PRO A 28 -12.06 -4.23 -6.84
C PRO A 28 -10.99 -3.13 -6.98
N ALA A 29 -10.53 -2.59 -5.86
CA ALA A 29 -9.45 -1.62 -5.87
C ALA A 29 -8.08 -2.26 -6.21
N LEU A 30 -7.18 -1.46 -6.76
CA LEU A 30 -5.77 -1.80 -6.94
C LEU A 30 -4.95 -1.26 -5.78
N LEU A 31 -4.24 -2.15 -5.09
CA LEU A 31 -3.23 -1.83 -4.09
C LEU A 31 -1.86 -1.74 -4.77
N VAL A 32 -1.15 -0.63 -4.56
CA VAL A 32 0.17 -0.37 -5.14
C VAL A 32 1.19 -0.27 -4.01
N ASP A 33 2.30 -0.99 -4.16
CA ASP A 33 3.48 -0.96 -3.27
C ASP A 33 3.17 -1.20 -1.77
N PRO A 34 2.54 -2.33 -1.41
CA PRO A 34 2.31 -2.70 -0.02
C PRO A 34 3.62 -3.12 0.67
N ALA A 35 4.37 -2.15 1.14
CA ALA A 35 5.72 -2.33 1.68
C ALA A 35 5.86 -3.33 2.85
N ALA A 36 4.82 -3.45 3.68
CA ALA A 36 4.74 -4.38 4.80
C ALA A 36 3.27 -4.54 5.25
N ALA A 37 2.97 -5.62 5.98
CA ALA A 37 1.69 -5.77 6.65
C ALA A 37 1.58 -4.78 7.81
N SER A 38 0.42 -4.13 7.94
CA SER A 38 0.09 -3.27 9.08
C SER A 38 -1.42 -3.18 9.23
N ASP A 39 -1.91 -3.03 10.47
CA ASP A 39 -3.36 -2.93 10.76
C ASP A 39 -4.05 -1.82 9.96
N ALA A 40 -3.35 -0.70 9.75
CA ALA A 40 -3.88 0.43 8.97
C ALA A 40 -4.02 0.08 7.48
N LEU A 41 -3.05 -0.67 6.92
CA LEU A 41 -3.11 -1.10 5.53
C LEU A 41 -4.16 -2.18 5.32
N ASP A 42 -4.27 -3.13 6.26
CA ASP A 42 -5.28 -4.20 6.21
C ASP A 42 -6.70 -3.62 6.29
N THR A 43 -6.93 -2.69 7.22
CA THR A 43 -8.22 -1.98 7.34
C THR A 43 -8.57 -1.25 6.04
N ALA A 44 -7.62 -0.51 5.47
CA ALA A 44 -7.86 0.21 4.23
C ALA A 44 -8.07 -0.73 3.03
N ALA A 45 -7.39 -1.87 2.98
CA ALA A 45 -7.57 -2.86 1.92
C ALA A 45 -8.97 -3.50 1.96
N ASP A 46 -9.47 -3.80 3.16
CA ASP A 46 -10.82 -4.33 3.38
C ASP A 46 -11.90 -3.29 3.02
N GLU A 47 -11.75 -2.05 3.47
CA GLU A 47 -12.69 -0.95 3.18
C GLU A 47 -12.82 -0.66 1.67
N HIS A 48 -11.75 -0.88 0.91
CA HIS A 48 -11.69 -0.62 -0.53
C HIS A 48 -11.90 -1.87 -1.41
N ALA A 49 -12.17 -3.03 -0.80
CA ALA A 49 -12.35 -4.31 -1.49
C ALA A 49 -11.21 -4.59 -2.50
N VAL A 50 -9.96 -4.55 -2.02
CA VAL A 50 -8.78 -4.81 -2.87
C VAL A 50 -8.88 -6.19 -3.52
N GLY A 51 -8.71 -6.22 -4.85
CA GLY A 51 -8.65 -7.47 -5.62
C GLY A 51 -7.44 -7.56 -6.54
N HIS A 52 -6.61 -6.51 -6.58
CA HIS A 52 -5.42 -6.44 -7.41
C HIS A 52 -4.25 -5.85 -6.63
N VAL A 53 -3.04 -6.32 -6.94
CA VAL A 53 -1.78 -5.78 -6.41
C VAL A 53 -0.86 -5.44 -7.57
N ALA A 54 -0.22 -4.27 -7.51
CA ALA A 54 0.89 -3.90 -8.38
C ALA A 54 2.10 -3.49 -7.52
N VAL A 55 3.27 -3.93 -7.95
CA VAL A 55 4.55 -3.57 -7.34
C VAL A 55 5.37 -2.83 -8.39
N THR A 56 5.83 -1.64 -8.07
CA THR A 56 6.51 -0.76 -9.03
C THR A 56 7.89 -1.28 -9.41
N HIS A 57 8.62 -1.85 -8.45
CA HIS A 57 9.96 -2.41 -8.63
C HIS A 57 10.35 -3.35 -7.48
N HIS A 58 11.52 -3.99 -7.58
CA HIS A 58 11.91 -5.10 -6.71
C HIS A 58 12.59 -4.70 -5.39
N HIS A 59 12.56 -3.42 -5.00
CA HIS A 59 13.10 -3.06 -3.70
C HIS A 59 12.25 -3.71 -2.59
N PRO A 60 12.87 -4.13 -1.48
CA PRO A 60 12.19 -4.93 -0.46
C PRO A 60 11.09 -4.19 0.32
N ASP A 61 11.01 -2.86 0.17
CA ASP A 61 9.97 -2.01 0.72
C ASP A 61 8.81 -1.75 -0.27
N HIS A 62 8.55 -2.68 -1.19
CA HIS A 62 7.43 -2.63 -2.15
C HIS A 62 6.74 -3.99 -2.33
#